data_AF-A0A815E4I3-F1
#
_entry.id   AF-A0A815E4I3-F1
#
_cell.length_a   1.000
_cell.length_b   1.000
_cell.length_c   1.000
_cell.angle_alpha   90.00
_cell.angle_beta   90.00
_cell.angle_gamma   90.00
#
_symmetry.space_group_name_H-M   'P 1'
#
loop_
_entity.id
_entity.type
_entity.pdbx_description
1 polymer ?
#
loop_
_entity_poly.entity_id
_entity_poly.type
_entity_poly.pdbx_seq_one_letter_code
_entity_poly.pdbx_strand_id
1 'polypeptide(L)'
;MSVPTALEDYHKQLIQYFLHDGAYNEKEMIDLVNALRDRYELKIKIKDEIRILTNNFLPLINKHINQYGIEIKQVISEEHENDIYFVCIQNFKPQFVKMDCSYTEKEAAVFEKLLELIITSDEKCVAPREVFEAILSNDLKMTQKEFSETMTRFHRDKWIESGPHNTVILHARTILEMQSFIMDTYRDFIYNCQICTRLLIRGLNCSNSSCDIHMHRSCAVRYFLRLSNSTSNSTTRKTAYPCPVCKQEWNKNDVANILKANNINEQNNMEQSNETVHKKQRTSKTNDHHNNTNNRSIRSTHRQLMNESDDDDD
;
A
#
# COMPACT_ATOMS: atom_id res chain seq x y z
N MET A 1 26.05 -8.08 -12.72
CA MET A 1 26.15 -8.82 -11.45
C MET A 1 25.32 -10.07 -11.61
N SER A 2 25.86 -11.26 -11.36
CA SER A 2 25.10 -12.52 -11.43
C SER A 2 23.96 -12.48 -10.41
N VAL A 3 22.75 -12.86 -10.82
CA VAL A 3 21.59 -12.91 -9.92
C VAL A 3 21.86 -13.99 -8.87
N PRO A 4 21.85 -13.66 -7.56
CA PRO A 4 22.04 -14.65 -6.50
C PRO A 4 20.98 -15.74 -6.61
N THR A 5 21.36 -17.01 -6.44
CA THR A 5 20.44 -18.14 -6.56
C THR A 5 19.78 -18.53 -5.24
N ALA A 6 20.40 -18.17 -4.11
CA ALA A 6 19.96 -18.51 -2.76
C ALA A 6 19.52 -17.27 -1.97
N LEU A 7 18.58 -17.47 -1.03
CA LEU A 7 18.16 -16.42 -0.10
C LEU A 7 19.19 -16.23 1.02
N GLU A 8 19.72 -15.02 1.10
CA GLU A 8 20.50 -14.55 2.24
C GLU A 8 19.61 -14.08 3.41
N ASP A 9 20.19 -13.86 4.58
CA ASP A 9 19.43 -13.56 5.81
C ASP A 9 18.65 -12.24 5.74
N TYR A 10 19.16 -11.23 5.04
CA TYR A 10 18.40 -9.99 4.82
C TYR A 10 17.15 -10.21 3.95
N HIS A 11 17.17 -11.17 3.02
CA HIS A 11 15.97 -11.54 2.25
C HIS A 11 14.95 -12.23 3.16
N LYS A 12 15.40 -13.13 4.04
CA LYS A 12 14.53 -13.82 5.00
C LYS A 12 13.92 -12.83 5.99
N GLN A 13 14.70 -11.88 6.46
CA GLN A 13 14.21 -10.82 7.35
C GLN A 13 13.19 -9.92 6.63
N LEU A 14 13.42 -9.60 5.35
CA LEU A 14 12.44 -8.87 4.55
C LEU A 14 11.12 -9.64 4.39
N ILE A 15 11.18 -10.97 4.20
CA ILE A 15 9.99 -11.82 4.18
C ILE A 15 9.25 -11.75 5.53
N GLN A 16 9.97 -11.80 6.66
CA GLN A 16 9.35 -11.68 8.00
C GLN A 16 8.61 -10.36 8.18
N TYR A 17 9.17 -9.25 7.69
CA TYR A 17 8.49 -7.96 7.70
C TYR A 17 7.18 -8.01 6.91
N PHE A 18 7.22 -8.52 5.68
CA PHE A 18 6.02 -8.69 4.85
C PHE A 18 4.96 -9.60 5.47
N LEU A 19 5.34 -10.65 6.17
CA LEU A 19 4.40 -11.53 6.86
C LEU A 19 3.78 -10.90 8.11
N HIS A 20 4.46 -9.92 8.72
CA HIS A 20 3.97 -9.22 9.90
C HIS A 20 3.02 -8.06 9.55
N ASP A 21 3.44 -7.13 8.68
CA ASP A 21 2.65 -5.92 8.40
C ASP A 21 1.77 -6.03 7.14
N GLY A 22 2.01 -7.04 6.29
CA GLY A 22 1.22 -7.33 5.08
C GLY A 22 1.46 -6.37 3.90
N ALA A 23 1.54 -5.07 4.16
CA ALA A 23 1.75 -4.06 3.12
C ALA A 23 2.64 -2.90 3.59
N TYR A 24 3.39 -2.34 2.65
CA TYR A 24 4.23 -1.16 2.85
C TYR A 24 4.12 -0.19 1.69
N ASN A 25 4.03 1.11 1.96
CA ASN A 25 4.22 2.13 0.93
C ASN A 25 5.71 2.29 0.58
N GLU A 26 6.01 3.07 -0.46
CA GLU A 26 7.38 3.27 -0.93
C GLU A 26 8.33 3.84 0.15
N LYS A 27 7.86 4.80 0.96
CA LYS A 27 8.67 5.42 2.01
C LYS A 27 9.02 4.41 3.11
N GLU A 28 8.03 3.66 3.58
CA GLU A 28 8.23 2.58 4.57
C GLU A 28 9.19 1.53 4.03
N MET A 29 9.10 1.19 2.73
CA MET A 29 10.03 0.26 2.10
C MET A 29 11.46 0.81 2.01
N ILE A 30 11.63 2.10 1.70
CA ILE A 30 12.95 2.74 1.73
C ILE A 30 13.55 2.67 3.14
N ASP A 31 12.76 2.97 4.17
CA ASP A 31 13.21 2.90 5.56
C ASP A 31 13.62 1.47 5.97
N LEU A 32 12.85 0.46 5.55
CA LEU A 32 13.18 -0.95 5.77
C LEU A 32 14.45 -1.38 5.04
N VAL A 33 14.60 -1.03 3.77
CA VAL A 33 15.80 -1.37 2.98
C VAL A 33 17.04 -0.66 3.55
N ASN A 34 16.89 0.58 4.04
CA ASN A 34 17.96 1.29 4.73
C ASN A 34 18.35 0.59 6.05
N ALA A 35 17.37 0.15 6.84
CA ALA A 35 17.65 -0.61 8.06
C ALA A 35 18.35 -1.94 7.77
N LEU A 36 17.96 -2.65 6.70
CA LEU A 36 18.64 -3.87 6.25
C LEU A 36 20.05 -3.58 5.73
N ARG A 37 20.23 -2.49 4.98
CA ARG A 37 21.54 -2.06 4.50
C ARG A 37 22.50 -1.85 5.66
N ASP A 38 22.08 -1.10 6.67
CA ASP A 38 22.93 -0.73 7.79
C ASP A 38 23.22 -1.96 8.68
N ARG A 39 22.26 -2.87 8.84
CA ARG A 39 22.43 -4.10 9.63
C ARG A 39 23.33 -5.15 8.99
N TYR A 40 23.23 -5.32 7.68
CA TYR A 40 23.95 -6.37 6.93
C TYR A 40 25.09 -5.82 6.08
N GLU A 41 25.46 -4.55 6.25
CA GLU A 41 26.52 -3.85 5.52
C GLU A 41 26.39 -3.96 3.99
N LEU A 42 25.14 -3.87 3.50
CA LEU A 42 24.85 -4.05 2.08
C LEU A 42 25.42 -2.89 1.26
N LYS A 43 26.01 -3.20 0.10
CA LYS A 43 26.55 -2.20 -0.83
C LYS A 43 25.44 -1.57 -1.71
N ILE A 44 24.45 -0.98 -1.06
CA ILE A 44 23.31 -0.30 -1.69
C ILE A 44 23.49 1.21 -1.57
N LYS A 45 23.42 1.93 -2.69
CA LYS A 45 23.42 3.40 -2.67
C LYS A 45 22.05 3.91 -2.24
N ILE A 46 22.01 5.05 -1.54
CA ILE A 46 20.79 5.72 -1.02
C ILE A 46 19.81 6.21 -2.11
N LYS A 47 20.12 6.00 -3.38
CA LYS A 47 19.24 6.36 -4.50
C LYS A 47 18.76 5.14 -5.29
N ASP A 48 19.20 3.96 -4.88
CA ASP A 48 19.02 2.72 -5.61
C ASP A 48 18.18 1.70 -4.82
N GLU A 49 17.68 2.04 -3.63
CA GLU A 49 16.96 1.13 -2.71
C GLU A 49 15.78 0.48 -3.40
N ILE A 50 14.84 1.27 -3.91
CA ILE A 50 13.64 0.76 -4.58
C ILE A 50 14.00 0.02 -5.86
N ARG A 51 14.98 0.52 -6.62
CA ARG A 51 15.44 -0.15 -7.85
C ARG A 51 16.04 -1.52 -7.55
N ILE A 52 16.85 -1.65 -6.50
CA ILE A 52 17.46 -2.91 -6.08
C ILE A 52 16.41 -3.84 -5.49
N LEU A 53 15.49 -3.31 -4.68
CA LEU A 53 14.37 -4.05 -4.14
C LEU A 53 13.56 -4.70 -5.28
N THR A 54 13.05 -3.89 -6.21
CA THR A 54 12.17 -4.35 -7.29
C THR A 54 12.89 -5.22 -8.32
N ASN A 55 14.15 -4.93 -8.66
CA ASN A 55 14.85 -5.66 -9.73
C ASN A 55 15.65 -6.86 -9.25
N ASN A 56 16.04 -6.92 -7.98
CA ASN A 56 16.87 -8.01 -7.44
C ASN A 56 16.17 -8.76 -6.30
N PHE A 57 15.79 -8.07 -5.21
CA PHE A 57 15.34 -8.75 -4.00
C PHE A 57 13.98 -9.40 -4.19
N LEU A 58 12.97 -8.68 -4.67
CA LEU A 58 11.61 -9.22 -4.84
C LEU A 58 11.54 -10.37 -5.84
N PRO A 59 12.18 -10.32 -7.04
CA PRO A 59 12.17 -11.46 -7.96
C PRO A 59 12.83 -12.70 -7.37
N LEU A 60 13.93 -12.53 -6.62
CA LEU A 60 14.60 -13.64 -5.96
C LEU A 60 13.74 -14.21 -4.82
N ILE A 61 13.15 -13.35 -3.99
CA ILE A 61 12.25 -13.76 -2.91
C ILE A 61 11.06 -14.53 -3.48
N ASN A 62 10.33 -13.96 -4.44
CA ASN A 62 9.16 -14.58 -5.06
C ASN A 62 9.49 -15.93 -5.69
N LYS A 63 10.67 -16.08 -6.32
CA LYS A 63 11.12 -17.38 -6.84
C LYS A 63 11.12 -18.47 -5.76
N HIS A 64 11.43 -18.13 -4.51
CA HIS A 64 11.51 -19.09 -3.40
C HIS A 64 10.20 -19.22 -2.62
N ILE A 65 9.39 -18.15 -2.51
CA ILE A 65 8.16 -18.17 -1.71
C ILE A 65 6.89 -18.56 -2.48
N ASN A 66 6.88 -18.43 -3.81
CA ASN A 66 5.70 -18.71 -4.64
C ASN A 66 5.19 -20.16 -4.48
N GLN A 67 6.07 -21.13 -4.24
CA GLN A 67 5.69 -22.53 -4.02
C GLN A 67 4.81 -22.74 -2.79
N TYR A 68 4.84 -21.81 -1.84
CA TYR A 68 4.01 -21.82 -0.63
C TYR A 68 2.71 -21.04 -0.82
N GLY A 69 2.42 -20.60 -2.05
CA GLY A 69 1.25 -19.76 -2.35
C GLY A 69 1.38 -18.33 -1.85
N ILE A 70 2.58 -17.84 -1.54
CA ILE A 70 2.82 -16.47 -1.09
C ILE A 70 3.56 -15.72 -2.19
N GLU A 71 3.19 -14.47 -2.45
CA GLU A 71 3.85 -13.63 -3.46
C GLU A 71 3.89 -12.18 -2.96
N ILE A 72 5.00 -11.46 -3.19
CA ILE A 72 5.09 -10.03 -2.92
C ILE A 72 4.94 -9.26 -4.23
N LYS A 73 3.94 -8.39 -4.31
CA LYS A 73 3.63 -7.59 -5.49
C LYS A 73 3.76 -6.11 -5.22
N GLN A 74 4.22 -5.39 -6.25
CA GLN A 74 4.10 -3.95 -6.33
C GLN A 74 2.75 -3.59 -6.98
N VAL A 75 1.97 -2.74 -6.33
CA VAL A 75 0.66 -2.26 -6.78
C VAL A 75 0.59 -0.74 -6.62
N ILE A 76 -0.22 -0.09 -7.46
CA ILE A 76 -0.48 1.36 -7.40
C ILE A 76 -1.89 1.53 -6.83
N SER A 77 -2.09 2.45 -5.89
CA SER A 77 -3.44 2.76 -5.39
C SER A 77 -4.36 3.22 -6.52
N GLU A 78 -5.62 2.79 -6.46
CA GLU A 78 -6.65 3.23 -7.40
C GLU A 78 -7.07 4.69 -7.13
N GLU A 79 -6.92 5.17 -5.90
CA GLU A 79 -7.27 6.54 -5.50
C GLU A 79 -6.07 7.49 -5.56
N HIS A 80 -4.94 7.05 -5.02
CA HIS A 80 -3.75 7.87 -4.88
C HIS A 80 -2.70 7.43 -5.90
N GLU A 81 -2.73 8.02 -7.10
CA GLU A 81 -1.96 7.55 -8.28
C GLU A 81 -0.46 7.31 -8.07
N ASN A 82 0.14 8.00 -7.10
CA ASN A 82 1.58 7.95 -6.84
C ASN A 82 1.93 7.09 -5.63
N ASP A 83 0.91 6.56 -4.95
CA ASP A 83 1.10 5.71 -3.81
C ASP A 83 1.30 4.29 -4.32
N ILE A 84 2.58 3.93 -4.37
CA ILE A 84 3.04 2.59 -4.65
C ILE A 84 3.07 1.83 -3.33
N TYR A 85 2.42 0.68 -3.35
CA TYR A 85 2.44 -0.28 -2.25
C TYR A 85 3.12 -1.57 -2.67
N PHE A 86 3.82 -2.17 -1.72
CA PHE A 86 4.37 -3.51 -1.79
C PHE A 86 3.54 -4.36 -0.85
N VAL A 87 2.85 -5.35 -1.41
CA VAL A 87 1.85 -6.17 -0.71
C VAL A 87 2.25 -7.63 -0.76
N CYS A 88 2.24 -8.28 0.39
CA CYS A 88 2.40 -9.73 0.51
C CYS A 88 1.03 -10.39 0.39
N ILE A 89 0.79 -11.08 -0.71
CA ILE A 89 -0.45 -11.83 -0.93
C ILE A 89 -0.28 -13.29 -0.57
N GLN A 90 -1.34 -13.87 -0.01
CA GLN A 90 -1.45 -15.30 0.23
C GLN A 90 -2.57 -15.86 -0.65
N ASN A 91 -2.24 -16.78 -1.55
CA ASN A 91 -3.16 -17.35 -2.54
C ASN A 91 -4.12 -18.41 -1.94
N PHE A 92 -4.52 -18.27 -0.68
CA PHE A 92 -5.49 -19.17 -0.04
C PHE A 92 -6.93 -18.73 -0.33
N LYS A 93 -7.89 -19.67 -0.26
CA LYS A 93 -9.31 -19.37 -0.54
C LYS A 93 -9.85 -18.31 0.43
N PRO A 94 -10.66 -17.36 -0.03
CA PRO A 94 -10.85 -16.10 0.68
C PRO A 94 -11.99 -16.20 1.71
N GLN A 95 -11.64 -16.02 2.97
CA GLN A 95 -12.51 -15.45 4.00
C GLN A 95 -11.61 -14.53 4.84
N PHE A 96 -12.10 -13.36 5.25
CA PHE A 96 -11.28 -12.38 5.99
C PHE A 96 -10.61 -13.00 7.22
N VAL A 97 -11.35 -13.78 8.01
CA VAL A 97 -10.82 -14.54 9.18
C VAL A 97 -9.74 -15.55 8.80
N LYS A 98 -9.81 -16.12 7.59
CA LYS A 98 -8.81 -17.08 7.09
C LYS A 98 -7.55 -16.39 6.56
N MET A 99 -7.66 -15.13 6.15
CA MET A 99 -6.51 -14.32 5.72
C MET A 99 -5.79 -13.70 6.93
N ASP A 100 -6.54 -13.32 7.96
CA ASP A 100 -5.98 -12.76 9.19
C ASP A 100 -6.63 -13.38 10.43
N CYS A 101 -5.91 -14.34 11.02
CA CYS A 101 -6.36 -15.09 12.20
C CYS A 101 -6.38 -14.25 13.50
N SER A 102 -5.94 -12.98 13.45
CA SER A 102 -5.94 -12.09 14.62
C SER A 102 -7.29 -11.39 14.85
N TYR A 103 -8.19 -11.43 13.87
CA TYR A 103 -9.52 -10.82 13.96
C TYR A 103 -10.56 -11.78 14.54
N THR A 104 -11.43 -11.24 15.39
CA THR A 104 -12.60 -11.96 15.92
C THR A 104 -13.68 -12.08 14.84
N GLU A 105 -14.61 -13.02 15.02
CA GLU A 105 -15.77 -13.18 14.11
C GLU A 105 -16.61 -11.90 14.01
N LYS A 106 -16.74 -11.13 15.11
CA LYS A 106 -17.46 -9.86 15.09
C LYS A 106 -16.77 -8.84 14.20
N GLU A 107 -15.45 -8.70 14.32
CA GLU A 107 -14.69 -7.75 13.51
C GLU A 107 -14.70 -8.19 12.05
N ALA A 108 -14.63 -9.48 11.77
CA ALA A 108 -14.78 -9.99 10.42
C ALA A 108 -16.15 -9.67 9.82
N ALA A 109 -17.24 -9.79 10.58
CA ALA A 109 -18.57 -9.40 10.12
C ALA A 109 -18.65 -7.88 9.83
N VAL A 110 -17.97 -7.04 10.63
CA VAL A 110 -17.84 -5.61 10.32
C VAL A 110 -17.12 -5.40 9.00
N PHE A 111 -16.01 -6.11 8.79
CA PHE A 111 -15.22 -5.98 7.57
C PHE A 111 -15.99 -6.45 6.33
N GLU A 112 -16.68 -7.59 6.40
CA GLU A 112 -17.52 -8.09 5.31
C GLU A 112 -18.62 -7.08 4.96
N LYS A 113 -19.27 -6.48 5.97
CA LYS A 113 -20.29 -5.46 5.73
C LYS A 113 -19.71 -4.18 5.14
N LEU A 114 -18.54 -3.77 5.61
CA LEU A 114 -17.82 -2.62 5.07
C LEU A 114 -17.43 -2.85 3.59
N LEU A 115 -16.92 -4.03 3.27
CA LEU A 115 -16.55 -4.44 1.92
C LEU A 115 -17.77 -4.42 0.98
N GLU A 116 -18.90 -5.00 1.42
CA GLU A 116 -20.17 -4.98 0.70
C GLU A 116 -20.62 -3.55 0.39
N LEU A 117 -20.68 -2.68 1.41
CA LEU A 117 -21.15 -1.31 1.26
C LEU A 117 -20.24 -0.47 0.36
N ILE A 118 -18.92 -0.65 0.45
CA ILE A 118 -17.97 0.04 -0.42
C ILE A 118 -18.10 -0.44 -1.86
N ILE A 119 -18.17 -1.74 -2.11
CA ILE A 119 -18.20 -2.25 -3.49
C ILE A 119 -19.55 -1.94 -4.16
N THR A 120 -20.65 -2.01 -3.41
CA THR A 120 -21.99 -1.80 -3.98
C THR A 120 -22.37 -0.33 -4.13
N SER A 121 -21.70 0.61 -3.45
CA SER A 121 -21.96 2.05 -3.62
C SER A 121 -21.47 2.58 -4.97
N ASP A 122 -22.10 3.65 -5.46
CA ASP A 122 -21.74 4.27 -6.74
C ASP A 122 -20.34 4.90 -6.69
N GLU A 123 -20.05 5.64 -5.61
CA GLU A 123 -18.77 6.34 -5.40
C GLU A 123 -17.64 5.42 -4.92
N LYS A 124 -17.97 4.15 -4.64
CA LYS A 124 -17.06 3.13 -4.10
C LYS A 124 -16.37 3.56 -2.81
N CYS A 125 -17.14 4.20 -1.94
CA CYS A 125 -16.78 4.61 -0.60
C CYS A 125 -18.01 4.54 0.31
N VAL A 126 -17.81 4.61 1.63
CA VAL A 126 -18.90 4.59 2.62
C VAL A 126 -18.54 5.44 3.84
N ALA A 127 -19.50 6.12 4.46
CA ALA A 127 -19.25 6.77 5.75
C ALA A 127 -19.21 5.73 6.88
N PRO A 128 -18.31 5.84 7.89
CA PRO A 128 -18.26 4.91 9.01
C PRO A 128 -19.59 4.74 9.77
N ARG A 129 -20.41 5.80 9.80
CA ARG A 129 -21.73 5.77 10.43
C ARG A 129 -22.69 4.81 9.73
N GLU A 130 -22.68 4.79 8.40
CA GLU A 130 -23.53 3.91 7.59
C GLU A 130 -23.16 2.44 7.82
N VAL A 131 -21.86 2.15 7.95
CA VAL A 131 -21.37 0.81 8.30
C VAL A 131 -21.88 0.41 9.69
N PHE A 132 -21.76 1.31 10.68
CA PHE A 132 -22.23 1.04 12.05
C PHE A 132 -23.75 0.79 12.10
N GLU A 133 -24.54 1.58 11.38
CA GLU A 133 -26.00 1.38 11.28
C GLU A 133 -26.35 0.05 10.60
N ALA A 134 -25.60 -0.33 9.56
CA ALA A 134 -25.83 -1.56 8.82
C ALA A 134 -25.49 -2.82 9.64
N ILE A 135 -24.41 -2.81 10.42
CA ILE A 135 -24.07 -3.96 11.29
C ILE A 135 -25.09 -4.14 12.42
N LEU A 136 -25.61 -3.05 12.99
CA LEU A 136 -26.65 -3.11 14.02
C LEU A 136 -27.98 -3.65 13.45
N SER A 137 -28.30 -3.30 12.20
CA SER A 137 -29.47 -3.81 11.50
C SER A 137 -29.38 -5.31 11.19
N ASN A 138 -28.16 -5.85 11.14
CA ASN A 138 -27.88 -7.29 10.98
C ASN A 138 -27.73 -8.02 12.34
N ASP A 139 -28.28 -7.46 13.42
CA ASP A 139 -28.23 -8.01 14.79
C ASP A 139 -26.82 -8.22 15.37
N LEU A 140 -25.79 -7.59 14.78
CA LEU A 140 -24.42 -7.68 15.32
C LEU A 140 -24.33 -6.82 16.59
N LYS A 141 -24.15 -7.48 17.74
CA LYS A 141 -23.97 -6.81 19.03
C LYS A 141 -22.56 -6.24 19.17
N MET A 142 -22.43 -4.95 18.85
CA MET A 142 -21.18 -4.18 18.96
C MET A 142 -21.46 -2.76 19.46
N THR A 143 -20.69 -2.31 20.44
CA THR A 143 -20.74 -0.93 20.93
C THR A 143 -20.05 0.03 19.97
N GLN A 144 -20.37 1.31 20.03
CA GLN A 144 -19.71 2.33 19.21
C GLN A 144 -18.19 2.38 19.47
N LYS A 145 -17.76 2.17 20.72
CA LYS A 145 -16.34 2.14 21.10
C LYS A 145 -15.62 0.96 20.43
N GLU A 146 -16.17 -0.25 20.54
CA GLU A 146 -15.61 -1.45 19.90
C GLU A 146 -15.53 -1.27 18.37
N PHE A 147 -16.57 -0.69 17.76
CA PHE A 147 -16.56 -0.39 16.33
C PHE A 147 -15.46 0.60 15.94
N SER A 148 -15.31 1.71 16.68
CA SER A 148 -14.25 2.69 16.42
C SER A 148 -12.83 2.10 16.59
N GLU A 149 -12.62 1.25 17.59
CA GLU A 149 -11.37 0.53 17.79
C GLU A 149 -11.09 -0.45 16.63
N THR A 150 -12.12 -1.16 16.16
CA THR A 150 -12.05 -2.07 15.00
C THR A 150 -11.68 -1.32 13.73
N MET A 151 -12.35 -0.20 13.43
CA MET A 151 -12.05 0.65 12.27
C MET A 151 -10.63 1.22 12.32
N THR A 152 -10.18 1.66 13.50
CA THR A 152 -8.79 2.13 13.70
C THR A 152 -7.80 1.01 13.39
N ARG A 153 -8.13 -0.22 13.78
CA ARG A 153 -7.30 -1.39 13.50
C ARG A 153 -7.24 -1.72 12.01
N PHE A 154 -8.36 -1.70 11.30
CA PHE A 154 -8.37 -1.88 9.85
C PHE A 154 -7.54 -0.84 9.10
N HIS A 155 -7.56 0.43 9.54
CA HIS A 155 -6.69 1.46 8.98
C HIS A 155 -5.20 1.15 9.24
N ARG A 156 -4.86 0.85 10.50
CA ARG A 156 -3.48 0.53 10.90
C ARG A 156 -2.92 -0.67 10.13
N ASP A 157 -3.74 -1.70 9.97
CA ASP A 157 -3.37 -2.95 9.30
C ASP A 157 -3.57 -2.86 7.77
N LYS A 158 -3.88 -1.65 7.26
CA LYS A 158 -3.94 -1.34 5.82
C LYS A 158 -4.98 -2.18 5.07
N TRP A 159 -6.10 -2.49 5.71
CA TRP A 159 -7.29 -3.05 5.07
C TRP A 159 -8.16 -1.94 4.44
N ILE A 160 -8.15 -0.76 5.04
CA ILE A 160 -8.92 0.40 4.58
C ILE A 160 -8.07 1.67 4.65
N GLU A 161 -8.48 2.69 3.90
CA GLU A 161 -7.89 4.02 3.96
C GLU A 161 -8.95 5.11 3.87
N SER A 162 -8.55 6.34 4.19
CA SER A 162 -9.47 7.49 4.23
C SER A 162 -9.85 7.89 2.81
N GLY A 163 -11.15 7.94 2.54
CA GLY A 163 -11.70 8.43 1.29
C GLY A 163 -12.08 9.91 1.33
N PRO A 164 -12.62 10.43 0.21
CA PRO A 164 -13.18 11.78 0.15
C PRO A 164 -14.27 12.01 1.20
N HIS A 165 -14.44 13.25 1.68
CA HIS A 165 -15.59 13.64 2.51
C HIS A 165 -15.81 12.79 3.78
N ASN A 166 -14.74 12.39 4.47
CA ASN A 166 -14.79 11.54 5.68
C ASN A 166 -15.40 10.15 5.44
N THR A 167 -15.30 9.64 4.22
CA THR A 167 -15.64 8.26 3.88
C THR A 167 -14.44 7.34 4.05
N VAL A 168 -14.69 6.06 3.90
CA VAL A 168 -13.70 4.99 3.92
C VAL A 168 -13.71 4.29 2.56
N ILE A 169 -12.52 3.93 2.09
CA ILE A 169 -12.31 3.17 0.86
C ILE A 169 -11.44 1.95 1.13
N LEU A 170 -11.44 0.98 0.21
CA LEU A 170 -10.57 -0.18 0.31
C LEU A 170 -9.13 0.22 0.02
N HIS A 171 -8.21 -0.20 0.89
CA HIS A 171 -6.80 -0.04 0.63
C HIS A 171 -6.33 -1.01 -0.46
N ALA A 172 -5.26 -0.67 -1.20
CA ALA A 172 -4.71 -1.49 -2.28
C ALA A 172 -4.39 -2.94 -1.87
N ARG A 173 -4.00 -3.14 -0.61
CA ARG A 173 -3.81 -4.47 0.01
C ARG A 173 -5.07 -5.32 -0.10
N THR A 174 -6.22 -4.79 0.33
CA THR A 174 -7.50 -5.49 0.31
C THR A 174 -7.92 -5.88 -1.10
N ILE A 175 -7.82 -4.94 -2.05
CA ILE A 175 -8.18 -5.18 -3.44
C ILE A 175 -7.37 -6.34 -4.01
N LEU A 176 -6.08 -6.40 -3.68
CA LEU A 176 -5.17 -7.41 -4.20
C LEU A 176 -5.31 -8.77 -3.50
N GLU A 177 -5.37 -8.79 -2.17
CA GLU A 177 -5.52 -10.03 -1.39
C GLU A 177 -6.90 -10.68 -1.59
N MET A 178 -7.95 -9.87 -1.72
CA MET A 178 -9.32 -10.36 -1.88
C MET A 178 -9.79 -10.39 -3.33
N GLN A 179 -8.90 -10.20 -4.30
CA GLN A 179 -9.27 -10.04 -5.71
C GLN A 179 -10.23 -11.14 -6.19
N SER A 180 -9.89 -12.41 -5.92
CA SER A 180 -10.73 -13.55 -6.33
C SER A 180 -12.10 -13.52 -5.67
N PHE A 181 -12.18 -13.22 -4.37
CA PHE A 181 -13.45 -13.11 -3.65
C PHE A 181 -14.34 -12.01 -4.23
N ILE A 182 -13.75 -10.85 -4.46
CA ILE A 182 -14.45 -9.68 -4.97
C ILE A 182 -14.99 -9.99 -6.37
N MET A 183 -14.18 -10.61 -7.23
CA MET A 183 -14.58 -11.00 -8.58
C MET A 183 -15.69 -12.06 -8.63
N ASP A 184 -15.69 -12.98 -7.67
CA ASP A 184 -16.70 -14.04 -7.59
C ASP A 184 -18.01 -13.56 -6.97
N THR A 185 -17.94 -12.67 -5.97
CA THR A 185 -19.10 -12.26 -5.15
C THR A 185 -19.79 -11.00 -5.69
N TYR A 186 -19.02 -10.03 -6.19
CA TYR A 186 -19.52 -8.70 -6.55
C TYR A 186 -19.32 -8.35 -8.02
N ARG A 187 -19.37 -9.36 -8.89
CA ARG A 187 -19.07 -9.24 -10.33
C ARG A 187 -19.83 -8.09 -11.02
N ASP A 188 -21.07 -7.83 -10.61
CA ASP A 188 -21.94 -6.83 -11.23
C ASP A 188 -21.65 -5.40 -10.75
N PHE A 189 -20.78 -5.22 -9.75
CA PHE A 189 -20.48 -3.93 -9.11
C PHE A 189 -19.03 -3.46 -9.31
N ILE A 190 -18.24 -4.26 -10.02
CA ILE A 190 -16.81 -4.05 -10.26
C ILE A 190 -16.54 -4.03 -11.76
N TYR A 191 -15.39 -3.49 -12.13
CA TYR A 191 -14.98 -3.40 -13.52
C TYR A 191 -13.65 -4.10 -13.74
N ASN A 192 -13.32 -4.33 -15.00
CA ASN A 192 -11.96 -4.64 -15.41
C ASN A 192 -11.40 -3.45 -16.18
N CYS A 193 -10.18 -3.04 -15.84
CA CYS A 193 -9.51 -1.97 -16.56
C CYS A 193 -9.24 -2.38 -18.01
N GLN A 194 -9.69 -1.56 -18.97
CA GLN A 194 -9.57 -1.85 -20.41
C GLN A 194 -8.12 -1.96 -20.90
N ILE A 195 -7.16 -1.41 -20.14
CA ILE A 195 -5.75 -1.36 -20.54
C ILE A 195 -4.95 -2.52 -19.96
N CYS A 196 -5.14 -2.85 -18.68
CA CYS A 196 -4.36 -3.88 -17.99
C CYS A 196 -5.13 -5.17 -17.71
N THR A 197 -6.44 -5.17 -17.99
CA THR A 197 -7.39 -6.29 -17.79
C THR A 197 -7.48 -6.82 -16.37
N ARG A 198 -7.06 -6.02 -15.38
CA ARG A 198 -7.15 -6.36 -13.95
C ARG A 198 -8.41 -5.76 -13.33
N LEU A 199 -8.80 -6.33 -12.19
CA LEU A 199 -9.84 -5.79 -11.33
C LEU A 199 -9.65 -4.29 -11.13
N LEU A 200 -10.76 -3.57 -11.23
CA LEU A 200 -10.88 -2.14 -11.06
C LEU A 200 -12.12 -1.87 -10.22
N ILE A 201 -11.93 -1.28 -9.04
CA ILE A 201 -13.04 -0.83 -8.21
C ILE A 201 -13.32 0.64 -8.52
N ARG A 202 -12.28 1.47 -8.49
CA ARG A 202 -12.35 2.92 -8.74
C ARG A 202 -11.44 3.31 -9.90
N GLY A 203 -11.98 4.08 -10.84
CA GLY A 203 -11.24 4.46 -12.04
C GLY A 203 -11.87 5.58 -12.83
N LEU A 204 -11.40 5.74 -14.06
CA LEU A 204 -11.88 6.72 -15.00
C LEU A 204 -12.79 6.05 -16.04
N ASN A 205 -13.90 6.72 -16.35
CA ASN A 205 -14.85 6.34 -17.39
C ASN A 205 -14.90 7.38 -18.51
N CYS A 206 -15.42 6.98 -19.67
CA CYS A 206 -15.63 7.91 -20.77
C CYS A 206 -16.85 8.80 -20.49
N SER A 207 -16.79 10.07 -20.92
CA SER A 207 -17.94 10.99 -20.84
C SER A 207 -19.11 10.59 -21.75
N ASN A 208 -18.88 9.71 -22.73
CA ASN A 208 -19.95 9.11 -23.51
C ASN A 208 -20.66 8.04 -22.66
N SER A 209 -21.91 8.32 -22.26
CA SER A 209 -22.73 7.42 -21.43
C SER A 209 -23.03 6.07 -22.07
N SER A 210 -22.89 5.93 -23.39
CA SER A 210 -23.01 4.64 -24.09
C SER A 210 -21.72 3.81 -24.11
N CYS A 211 -20.62 4.35 -23.58
CA CYS A 211 -19.31 3.70 -23.57
C CYS A 211 -18.97 3.17 -22.18
N ASP A 212 -19.02 1.85 -22.02
CA ASP A 212 -18.72 1.16 -20.75
C ASP A 212 -17.22 0.91 -20.54
N ILE A 213 -16.39 1.90 -20.86
CA ILE A 213 -14.96 1.78 -20.62
C ILE A 213 -14.63 2.21 -19.19
N HIS A 214 -13.81 1.40 -18.53
CA HIS A 214 -13.23 1.74 -17.25
C HIS A 214 -11.71 1.55 -17.30
N MET A 215 -10.96 2.46 -16.69
CA MET A 215 -9.50 2.42 -16.66
C MET A 215 -8.98 2.82 -15.28
N HIS A 216 -7.98 2.11 -14.77
CA HIS A 216 -7.13 2.65 -13.70
C HIS A 216 -6.57 3.99 -14.15
N ARG A 217 -6.50 4.97 -13.24
CA ARG A 217 -5.87 6.27 -13.51
C ARG A 217 -4.46 6.12 -14.09
N SER A 218 -3.60 5.33 -13.43
CA SER A 218 -2.23 5.05 -13.88
C SER A 218 -2.16 4.43 -15.29
N CYS A 219 -3.17 3.64 -15.67
CA CYS A 219 -3.29 3.09 -17.01
C CYS A 219 -3.70 4.15 -18.03
N ALA A 220 -4.64 5.02 -17.68
CA ALA A 220 -5.07 6.14 -18.52
C ALA A 220 -3.91 7.12 -18.76
N VAL A 221 -3.11 7.42 -17.74
CA VAL A 221 -1.89 8.24 -17.82
C VAL A 221 -0.93 7.66 -18.86
N ARG A 222 -0.61 6.37 -18.74
CA ARG A 222 0.26 5.67 -19.70
C ARG A 222 -0.31 5.70 -21.11
N TYR A 223 -1.62 5.57 -21.26
CA TYR A 223 -2.30 5.65 -22.55
C TYR A 223 -2.20 7.05 -23.17
N PHE A 224 -2.53 8.10 -22.42
CA PHE A 224 -2.49 9.48 -22.92
C PHE A 224 -1.07 9.98 -23.22
N LEU A 225 -0.07 9.60 -22.41
CA LEU A 225 1.33 9.94 -22.66
C LEU A 225 1.87 9.31 -23.95
N ARG A 226 1.44 8.09 -24.30
CA ARG A 226 1.82 7.45 -25.57
C ARG A 226 1.26 8.22 -26.77
N LEU A 227 0.05 8.75 -26.64
CA LEU A 227 -0.58 9.55 -27.68
C LEU A 227 0.12 10.91 -27.86
N SER A 228 0.47 11.59 -26.76
CA SER A 228 1.19 12.88 -26.85
C SER A 228 2.57 12.74 -27.49
N ASN A 229 3.30 11.66 -27.18
CA ASN A 229 4.63 11.41 -27.74
C ASN A 229 4.59 11.01 -29.22
N SER A 230 3.48 10.46 -29.71
CA SER A 230 3.33 10.06 -31.12
C SER A 230 3.06 11.25 -32.05
N THR A 231 2.70 12.42 -31.51
CA THR A 231 2.35 13.62 -32.29
C THR A 231 3.49 14.60 -32.55
N SER A 232 4.73 14.32 -32.09
CA SER A 232 5.86 15.26 -32.15
C SER A 232 6.47 15.51 -33.55
N ASN A 233 6.01 14.82 -34.60
CA ASN A 233 6.58 14.93 -35.96
C ASN A 233 5.69 15.70 -36.97
N SER A 234 4.68 16.46 -36.52
CA SER A 234 3.79 17.21 -37.44
C SER A 234 3.51 18.61 -36.91
N THR A 235 3.95 19.62 -37.66
CA THR A 235 3.97 21.05 -37.33
C THR A 235 2.59 21.70 -37.10
N THR A 236 1.48 20.96 -37.16
CA THR A 236 0.11 21.52 -37.14
C THR A 236 -1.00 20.58 -36.62
N ARG A 237 -0.78 19.71 -35.62
CA ARG A 237 -1.88 18.87 -35.08
C ARG A 237 -2.22 19.11 -33.62
N LYS A 238 -3.49 19.44 -33.38
CA LYS A 238 -4.16 19.35 -32.07
C LYS A 238 -3.92 17.94 -31.51
N THR A 239 -3.29 17.85 -30.33
CA THR A 239 -3.27 16.60 -29.55
C THR A 239 -4.72 16.19 -29.29
N ALA A 240 -5.06 14.97 -29.71
CA ALA A 240 -6.37 14.36 -29.51
C ALA A 240 -6.19 13.18 -28.56
N TYR A 241 -7.12 13.02 -27.62
CA TYR A 241 -7.13 11.93 -26.65
C TYR A 241 -8.38 11.07 -26.87
N PRO A 242 -8.44 10.27 -27.95
CA PRO A 242 -9.60 9.46 -28.23
C PRO A 242 -9.76 8.34 -27.18
N CYS A 243 -11.00 8.08 -26.77
CA CYS A 243 -11.33 6.87 -26.02
C CYS A 243 -10.90 5.63 -26.82
N PRO A 244 -10.21 4.65 -26.22
CA PRO A 244 -9.74 3.48 -26.98
C PRO A 244 -10.88 2.63 -27.52
N VAL A 245 -12.07 2.70 -26.90
CA VAL A 245 -13.29 1.97 -27.30
C VAL A 245 -14.12 2.77 -28.29
N CYS A 246 -14.82 3.82 -27.84
CA CYS A 246 -15.81 4.54 -28.66
C CYS A 246 -15.22 5.69 -29.51
N LYS A 247 -13.91 5.97 -29.40
CA LYS A 247 -13.19 7.06 -30.07
C LYS A 247 -13.64 8.49 -29.72
N GLN A 248 -14.63 8.66 -28.85
CA GLN A 248 -14.99 9.96 -28.29
C GLN A 248 -13.76 10.65 -27.71
N GLU A 249 -13.54 11.93 -28.05
CA GLU A 249 -12.40 12.69 -27.54
C GLU A 249 -12.59 13.01 -26.06
N TRP A 250 -11.59 12.67 -25.25
CA TRP A 250 -11.53 13.07 -23.85
C TRP A 250 -11.25 14.57 -23.73
N ASN A 251 -11.85 15.21 -22.74
CA ASN A 251 -11.64 16.62 -22.48
C ASN A 251 -10.15 16.88 -22.17
N LYS A 252 -9.56 17.86 -22.85
CA LYS A 252 -8.13 18.17 -22.72
C LYS A 252 -7.74 18.66 -21.33
N ASN A 253 -8.63 19.37 -20.64
CA ASN A 253 -8.39 19.82 -19.27
C ASN A 253 -8.42 18.64 -18.30
N ASP A 254 -9.34 17.70 -18.48
CA ASP A 254 -9.42 16.49 -17.65
C ASP A 254 -8.18 15.63 -17.85
N VAL A 255 -7.77 15.41 -19.10
CA VAL A 255 -6.51 14.72 -19.41
C VAL A 255 -5.31 15.46 -18.83
N ALA A 256 -5.25 16.78 -18.95
CA ALA A 256 -4.17 17.57 -18.35
C ALA A 256 -4.14 17.44 -16.83
N ASN A 257 -5.29 17.37 -16.16
CA ASN A 257 -5.38 17.18 -14.71
C ASN A 257 -4.92 15.77 -14.30
N ILE A 258 -5.33 14.75 -15.05
CA ILE A 258 -4.85 13.37 -14.88
C ILE A 258 -3.33 13.33 -15.02
N LEU A 259 -2.76 13.93 -16.07
CA LEU A 259 -1.31 13.95 -16.29
C LEU A 259 -0.56 14.79 -15.24
N LYS A 260 -1.10 15.93 -14.79
CA LYS A 260 -0.49 16.78 -13.76
C LYS A 260 -0.46 16.13 -12.38
N ALA A 261 -1.50 15.37 -12.03
CA ALA A 261 -1.55 14.63 -10.77
C ALA A 261 -0.39 13.62 -10.63
N ASN A 262 0.18 13.15 -11.74
CA ASN A 262 1.41 12.36 -11.74
C ASN A 262 2.65 13.25 -11.50
N ASN A 263 2.80 14.33 -12.28
CA ASN A 263 4.01 15.17 -12.23
C ASN A 263 4.21 15.92 -10.90
N ILE A 264 3.15 16.41 -10.26
CA ILE A 264 3.24 17.14 -8.96
C ILE A 264 3.77 16.21 -7.85
N ASN A 265 3.43 14.93 -7.91
CA ASN A 265 3.82 13.96 -6.90
C ASN A 265 5.23 13.37 -7.16
N GLU A 266 5.68 13.30 -8.41
CA GLU A 266 7.10 13.05 -8.73
C GLU A 266 8.01 14.17 -8.19
N GLN A 267 7.59 15.44 -8.29
CA GLN A 267 8.35 16.59 -7.76
C GLN A 267 8.34 16.65 -6.22
N ASN A 268 7.20 16.37 -5.57
CA ASN A 268 7.12 16.31 -4.11
C ASN A 268 7.97 15.17 -3.52
N ASN A 269 8.07 14.02 -4.20
CA ASN A 269 8.98 12.93 -3.80
C ASN A 269 10.46 13.34 -3.93
N MET A 270 10.81 14.17 -4.92
CA MET A 270 12.15 14.74 -5.06
C MET A 270 12.46 15.83 -4.01
N GLU A 271 11.51 16.71 -3.68
CA GLU A 271 11.72 17.80 -2.71
C GLU A 271 11.77 17.29 -1.25
N GLN A 272 10.94 16.30 -0.87
CA GLN A 272 11.03 15.67 0.45
C GLN A 272 12.35 14.90 0.65
N SER A 273 12.92 14.34 -0.42
CA SER A 273 14.24 13.71 -0.40
C SER A 273 15.40 14.73 -0.24
N ASN A 274 15.18 15.99 -0.63
CA ASN A 274 16.18 17.07 -0.52
C ASN A 274 16.09 17.82 0.83
N GLU A 275 14.91 17.98 1.42
CA GLU A 275 14.75 18.62 2.74
C GLU A 275 15.35 17.78 3.89
N THR A 276 15.30 16.45 3.79
CA THR A 276 15.93 15.55 4.77
C THR A 276 17.46 15.62 4.75
N VAL A 277 18.07 15.97 3.61
CA VAL A 277 19.52 16.19 3.47
C VAL A 277 19.95 17.53 4.08
N HIS A 278 19.15 18.58 3.93
CA HIS A 278 19.49 19.91 4.46
C HIS A 278 19.30 20.04 5.98
N LYS A 279 18.40 19.29 6.61
CA LYS A 279 18.29 19.27 8.09
C LYS A 279 19.45 18.57 8.79
N LYS A 280 20.10 17.57 8.16
CA LYS A 280 21.31 16.91 8.72
C LYS A 280 22.59 17.73 8.62
N GLN A 281 22.66 18.75 7.75
CA GLN A 281 23.85 19.61 7.63
C GLN A 281 23.84 20.83 8.56
N ARG A 282 22.70 21.16 9.20
CA ARG A 282 22.60 22.34 10.08
C ARG A 282 22.86 22.06 11.56
N THR A 283 22.95 20.81 12.00
CA THR A 283 23.21 20.45 13.41
C THR A 283 24.67 20.11 13.73
N SER A 284 25.61 20.26 12.78
CA SER A 284 27.03 19.88 12.97
C SER A 284 28.02 21.04 12.92
N LYS A 285 27.60 22.26 13.31
CA LYS A 285 28.51 23.40 13.52
C LYS A 285 28.02 24.31 14.64
N THR A 286 28.19 23.88 15.89
CA THR A 286 28.53 24.74 17.04
C THR A 286 28.70 23.85 18.27
N ASN A 287 29.95 23.63 18.68
CA ASN A 287 30.44 23.67 20.07
C ASN A 287 31.68 22.80 20.24
N ASP A 288 32.82 23.33 19.81
CA ASP A 288 34.13 22.96 20.36
C ASP A 288 34.61 24.14 21.21
N HIS A 289 34.41 24.09 22.53
CA HIS A 289 35.46 24.44 23.50
C HIS A 289 35.02 24.18 24.96
N HIS A 290 35.94 23.52 25.65
CA HIS A 290 36.24 23.53 27.10
C HIS A 290 35.66 22.45 28.04
N ASN A 291 36.57 21.50 28.30
CA ASN A 291 37.08 21.06 29.59
C ASN A 291 36.24 20.13 30.48
N ASN A 292 36.60 18.84 30.37
CA ASN A 292 37.34 18.06 31.37
C ASN A 292 36.91 18.21 32.85
N THR A 293 36.30 17.16 33.42
CA THR A 293 36.85 16.44 34.59
C THR A 293 35.96 15.25 35.01
N ASN A 294 36.65 14.16 35.35
CA ASN A 294 36.33 13.14 36.37
C ASN A 294 35.21 12.10 36.20
N ASN A 295 35.68 10.89 35.85
CA ASN A 295 35.65 9.66 36.65
C ASN A 295 34.33 8.95 37.03
N ARG A 296 34.23 7.72 36.49
CA ARG A 296 33.95 6.42 37.15
C ARG A 296 32.74 6.27 38.08
N SER A 297 31.86 5.32 37.71
CA SER A 297 31.51 4.07 38.44
C SER A 297 30.05 3.67 38.11
N ILE A 298 29.82 2.68 37.25
CA ILE A 298 29.47 1.26 37.57
C ILE A 298 28.04 1.07 38.15
N ARG A 299 27.14 0.62 37.25
CA ARG A 299 26.50 -0.72 37.19
C ARG A 299 25.36 -1.10 38.16
N SER A 300 24.40 -1.79 37.53
CA SER A 300 23.41 -2.78 38.05
C SER A 300 22.23 -2.16 38.80
N THR A 301 20.98 -2.60 38.65
CA THR A 301 20.35 -3.94 38.66
C THR A 301 18.92 -3.81 38.06
N HIS A 302 18.11 -4.81 37.71
CA HIS A 302 18.10 -6.26 37.87
C HIS A 302 17.11 -6.84 36.82
N ARG A 303 17.43 -8.02 36.28
CA ARG A 303 16.51 -8.90 35.55
C ARG A 303 16.23 -10.12 36.45
N GLN A 304 15.09 -10.76 36.16
CA GLN A 304 14.76 -12.18 36.30
C GLN A 304 14.09 -12.71 37.57
N LEU A 305 12.80 -13.01 37.36
CA LEU A 305 12.06 -14.19 37.82
C LEU A 305 12.75 -15.50 37.38
N MET A 306 12.75 -16.50 38.27
CA MET A 306 12.30 -17.90 38.04
C MET A 306 12.73 -18.79 39.22
N ASN A 307 11.77 -19.62 39.65
CA ASN A 307 11.87 -20.86 40.44
C ASN A 307 12.30 -20.72 41.93
N GLU A 308 11.75 -21.46 42.89
CA GLU A 308 11.07 -22.75 42.90
C GLU A 308 10.17 -22.83 44.15
N SER A 309 9.07 -23.56 44.02
CA SER A 309 8.32 -24.16 45.13
C SER A 309 9.20 -25.18 45.87
N ASP A 310 9.02 -25.30 47.19
CA ASP A 310 8.70 -26.55 47.89
C ASP A 310 8.69 -26.30 49.41
N ASP A 311 7.53 -26.61 49.99
CA ASP A 311 7.27 -27.31 51.26
C ASP A 311 7.80 -26.83 52.64
N ASP A 312 6.81 -26.73 53.54
CA ASP A 312 6.77 -27.07 54.97
C ASP A 312 7.63 -26.31 56.01
N ASP A 313 6.97 -25.52 56.87
CA ASP A 313 6.65 -25.91 58.27
C ASP A 313 6.09 -24.71 59.09
N ASP A 314 5.10 -25.04 59.94
CA ASP A 314 4.40 -24.27 61.00
C ASP A 314 3.32 -23.22 60.63
#